data_AF-A0A957MX46-F1
#
_entry.id   AF-A0A957MX46-F1
#
_cell.length_a   1.000
_cell.length_b   1.000
_cell.length_c   1.000
_cell.angle_alpha   90.00
_cell.angle_beta   90.00
_cell.angle_gamma   90.00
#
_symmetry.space_group_name_H-M   'P 1'
#
loop_
_entity.id
_entity.type
_entity.pdbx_description
1 polymer ?
#
loop_
_entity_poly.entity_id
_entity_poly.type
_entity_poly.pdbx_seq_one_letter_code
_entity_poly.pdbx_strand_id
1 'polypeptide(L)'
;LSGFFSKDAILVAALDHNILLYVVGAVTALLTAIYSFRAVFLTFHGEPKDKHIYDHAHESPSVMTIPLWILAFLSIVGGVINLPFVLTLDHWLEPVIGEHHEAALVIELLGITLSIVIAVFGFLMARALYLRHEKWAERLAQPFTALRSPAQHGWYVDDFYHAFVVKPIKAVGAWFAGFFDPKVIDGAVNGVGTVMLDAGEVVRKLQNGAIPTYALSIFLGVVAVLLYFLFVA
;
A
#
# COMPACT_ATOMS: atom_id res chain seq x y z
N LEU A 1 -8.88 -25.68 -5.04
CA LEU A 1 -8.35 -27.00 -5.44
C LEU A 1 -6.94 -26.88 -5.98
N SER A 2 -6.69 -26.13 -7.07
CA SER A 2 -5.32 -25.94 -7.61
C SER A 2 -4.28 -25.45 -6.61
N GLY A 3 -4.66 -24.51 -5.72
CA GLY A 3 -3.76 -23.98 -4.70
C GLY A 3 -3.34 -24.98 -3.62
N PHE A 4 -4.01 -26.14 -3.51
CA PHE A 4 -3.62 -27.19 -2.57
C PHE A 4 -2.31 -27.85 -3.02
N PHE A 5 -2.26 -28.33 -4.27
CA PHE A 5 -1.09 -29.02 -4.82
C PHE A 5 0.14 -28.10 -4.91
N SER A 6 -0.05 -26.87 -5.39
CA SER A 6 1.05 -25.89 -5.48
C SER A 6 1.61 -25.50 -4.10
N LYS A 7 0.77 -25.37 -3.08
CA LYS A 7 1.22 -25.02 -1.73
C LYS A 7 1.86 -26.21 -1.02
N ASP A 8 1.31 -27.40 -1.19
CA ASP A 8 1.79 -28.61 -0.53
C ASP A 8 3.19 -29.00 -1.03
N ALA A 9 3.45 -28.89 -2.34
CA ALA A 9 4.78 -29.08 -2.92
C ALA A 9 5.84 -28.19 -2.27
N ILE A 10 5.52 -26.91 -2.02
CA ILE A 10 6.44 -25.97 -1.35
C ILE A 10 6.68 -26.38 0.11
N LEU A 11 5.64 -26.84 0.81
CA LEU A 11 5.80 -27.32 2.19
C LEU A 11 6.64 -28.60 2.23
N VAL A 12 6.41 -29.55 1.34
CA VAL A 12 7.23 -30.78 1.23
C VAL A 12 8.70 -30.44 0.94
N ALA A 13 8.96 -29.52 0.00
CA ALA A 13 10.32 -29.05 -0.28
C ALA A 13 10.95 -28.33 0.93
N ALA A 14 10.18 -27.54 1.69
CA ALA A 14 10.66 -26.91 2.91
C ALA A 14 10.98 -27.93 4.01
N LEU A 15 10.26 -29.06 4.08
CA LEU A 15 10.54 -30.13 5.03
C LEU A 15 11.90 -30.78 4.78
N ASP A 16 12.27 -30.95 3.51
CA ASP A 16 13.54 -31.55 3.10
C ASP A 16 14.74 -30.64 3.44
N HIS A 17 14.58 -29.32 3.30
CA HIS A 17 15.66 -28.37 3.55
C HIS A 17 15.71 -27.79 4.97
N ASN A 18 14.57 -27.40 5.55
CA ASN A 18 14.52 -26.76 6.87
C ASN A 18 13.15 -26.92 7.55
N ILE A 19 13.11 -27.77 8.57
CA ILE A 19 11.91 -28.04 9.38
C ILE A 19 11.30 -26.78 10.01
N LEU A 20 12.08 -25.74 10.34
CA LEU A 20 11.54 -24.51 10.90
C LEU A 20 10.64 -23.78 9.88
N LEU A 21 11.07 -23.73 8.61
CA LEU A 21 10.28 -23.13 7.53
C LEU A 21 9.01 -23.95 7.28
N TYR A 22 9.11 -25.28 7.36
CA TYR A 22 7.94 -26.15 7.28
C TYR A 22 6.92 -25.84 8.38
N VAL A 23 7.36 -25.76 9.65
CA VAL A 23 6.47 -25.48 10.78
C VAL A 23 5.81 -24.11 10.64
N VAL A 24 6.56 -23.07 10.26
CA VAL A 24 6.01 -21.74 10.00
C VAL A 24 4.98 -21.78 8.87
N GLY A 25 5.27 -22.49 7.78
CA GLY A 25 4.36 -22.69 6.65
C GLY A 25 3.08 -23.44 7.04
N ALA A 26 3.20 -24.50 7.84
CA ALA A 26 2.09 -25.30 8.34
C ALA A 26 1.17 -24.49 9.28
N VAL A 27 1.75 -23.72 10.21
CA VAL A 27 1.00 -22.79 11.08
C VAL A 27 0.30 -21.72 10.24
N THR A 28 0.98 -21.16 9.25
CA THR A 28 0.39 -20.18 8.32
C THR A 28 -0.76 -20.80 7.52
N ALA A 29 -0.62 -22.05 7.09
CA ALA A 29 -1.69 -22.79 6.41
C ALA A 29 -2.92 -23.01 7.30
N LEU A 30 -2.70 -23.34 8.57
CA LEU A 30 -3.78 -23.43 9.56
C LEU A 30 -4.50 -22.09 9.71
N LEU A 31 -3.76 -21.00 9.91
CA LEU A 31 -4.33 -19.65 10.01
C LEU A 31 -5.10 -19.28 8.75
N THR A 32 -4.61 -19.70 7.58
CA THR A 32 -5.28 -19.50 6.29
C THR A 32 -6.65 -20.16 6.25
N ALA A 33 -6.70 -21.45 6.60
CA ALA A 33 -7.96 -22.16 6.67
C ALA A 33 -8.92 -21.46 7.64
N ILE A 34 -8.45 -21.08 8.85
CA ILE A 34 -9.29 -20.43 9.85
C ILE A 34 -9.87 -19.10 9.34
N TYR A 35 -9.05 -18.21 8.76
CA TYR A 35 -9.55 -16.89 8.34
C TYR A 35 -10.43 -16.99 7.09
N SER A 36 -10.14 -17.89 6.15
CA SER A 36 -10.96 -18.09 4.94
C SER A 36 -12.34 -18.62 5.31
N PHE A 37 -12.41 -19.65 6.16
CA PHE A 37 -13.70 -20.18 6.62
C PHE A 37 -14.43 -19.21 7.53
N ARG A 38 -13.72 -18.45 8.38
CA ARG A 38 -14.32 -17.34 9.14
C ARG A 38 -15.06 -16.36 8.22
N ALA A 39 -14.43 -15.95 7.11
CA ALA A 39 -15.05 -15.02 6.17
C ALA A 39 -16.33 -15.62 5.55
N VAL A 40 -16.27 -16.89 5.12
CA VAL A 40 -17.44 -17.59 4.55
C VAL A 40 -18.56 -17.75 5.58
N PHE A 41 -18.24 -18.17 6.81
CA PHE A 41 -19.24 -18.40 7.84
C PHE A 41 -19.91 -17.11 8.31
N LEU A 42 -19.13 -16.05 8.56
CA LEU A 42 -19.68 -14.77 8.99
C LEU A 42 -20.48 -14.05 7.91
N THR A 43 -20.22 -14.33 6.63
CA THR A 43 -20.91 -13.67 5.51
C THR A 43 -22.16 -14.42 5.06
N PHE A 44 -22.09 -15.76 4.97
CA PHE A 44 -23.15 -16.56 4.34
C PHE A 44 -23.94 -17.44 5.32
N HIS A 45 -23.38 -17.80 6.48
CA HIS A 45 -24.00 -18.77 7.40
C HIS A 45 -24.36 -18.17 8.77
N GLY A 46 -23.97 -16.91 9.01
CA GLY A 46 -24.31 -16.18 10.23
C GLY A 46 -25.64 -15.44 10.11
N GLU A 47 -26.12 -14.88 11.21
CA GLU A 47 -27.31 -14.04 11.21
C GLU A 47 -27.02 -12.69 10.53
N PRO A 48 -27.93 -12.18 9.67
CA PRO A 48 -27.78 -10.86 9.06
C PRO A 48 -27.71 -9.77 10.12
N LYS A 49 -26.61 -9.01 10.13
CA LYS A 49 -26.46 -7.86 11.03
C LYS A 49 -27.38 -6.70 10.66
N ASP A 50 -27.71 -6.57 9.38
CA ASP A 50 -28.63 -5.57 8.85
C ASP A 50 -29.67 -6.27 7.95
N LYS A 51 -30.92 -6.29 8.40
CA LYS A 51 -32.02 -6.95 7.70
C LYS A 51 -32.45 -6.20 6.45
N HIS A 52 -32.37 -4.87 6.45
CA HIS A 52 -32.82 -4.06 5.33
C HIS A 52 -31.93 -4.26 4.09
N ILE A 53 -30.62 -4.39 4.28
CA ILE A 53 -29.68 -4.69 3.20
C ILE A 53 -29.87 -6.11 2.68
N TYR A 54 -30.12 -7.06 3.57
CA TYR A 54 -30.36 -8.46 3.21
C TYR A 54 -31.58 -8.61 2.29
N ASP A 55 -32.69 -7.94 2.61
CA ASP A 55 -33.94 -8.03 1.83
C ASP A 55 -33.80 -7.46 0.40
N HIS A 56 -32.81 -6.60 0.17
CA HIS A 56 -32.49 -6.03 -1.15
C HIS A 56 -31.30 -6.72 -1.83
N ALA A 57 -30.70 -7.75 -1.22
CA ALA A 57 -29.59 -8.47 -1.82
C ALA A 57 -30.11 -9.33 -2.99
N HIS A 58 -29.61 -9.04 -4.18
CA HIS A 58 -29.94 -9.78 -5.40
C HIS A 58 -28.67 -10.40 -6.00
N GLU A 59 -28.87 -11.45 -6.79
CA GLU A 59 -27.78 -12.11 -7.48
C GLU A 59 -27.04 -11.16 -8.43
N SER A 60 -25.75 -11.46 -8.64
CA SER A 60 -24.92 -10.65 -9.52
C SER A 60 -25.30 -10.85 -10.99
N PRO A 61 -25.26 -9.80 -11.82
CA PRO A 61 -25.57 -9.91 -13.24
C PRO A 61 -24.60 -10.86 -13.95
N SER A 62 -25.04 -11.43 -15.07
CA SER A 62 -24.27 -12.43 -15.84
C SER A 62 -22.87 -11.97 -16.25
N VAL A 63 -22.67 -10.66 -16.41
CA VAL A 63 -21.37 -10.05 -16.73
C VAL A 63 -20.32 -10.30 -15.64
N MET A 64 -20.74 -10.49 -14.38
CA MET A 64 -19.85 -10.84 -13.26
C MET A 64 -19.82 -12.34 -12.98
N THR A 65 -20.96 -13.03 -13.06
CA THR A 65 -21.04 -14.46 -12.70
C THR A 65 -20.34 -15.35 -13.73
N ILE A 66 -20.43 -15.04 -15.03
CA ILE A 66 -19.78 -15.82 -16.09
C ILE A 66 -18.25 -15.88 -15.90
N PRO A 67 -17.53 -14.75 -15.70
CA PRO A 67 -16.11 -14.79 -15.34
C PRO A 67 -15.80 -15.65 -14.11
N LEU A 68 -16.61 -15.56 -13.05
CA LEU A 68 -16.41 -16.37 -11.84
C LEU A 68 -16.55 -17.88 -12.10
N TRP A 69 -17.53 -18.28 -12.92
CA TRP A 69 -17.69 -19.68 -13.33
C TRP A 69 -16.50 -20.19 -14.15
N ILE A 70 -16.00 -19.38 -15.09
CA ILE A 70 -14.82 -19.72 -15.88
C ILE A 70 -13.60 -19.90 -14.96
N LEU A 71 -13.37 -18.96 -14.03
CA LEU A 71 -12.27 -19.05 -13.08
C LEU A 71 -12.38 -20.25 -12.14
N ALA A 72 -13.59 -20.57 -11.67
CA ALA A 72 -13.84 -21.75 -10.84
C ALA A 72 -13.52 -23.04 -11.62
N PHE A 73 -13.97 -23.14 -12.87
CA PHE A 73 -13.67 -24.26 -13.75
C PHE A 73 -12.17 -24.40 -14.00
N LEU A 74 -11.47 -23.31 -14.34
CA LEU A 74 -10.03 -23.32 -14.55
C LEU A 74 -9.25 -23.69 -13.27
N SER A 75 -9.72 -23.30 -12.08
CA SER A 75 -9.10 -23.71 -10.81
C SER A 75 -9.28 -25.21 -10.52
N ILE A 76 -10.38 -25.81 -10.96
CA ILE A 76 -10.59 -27.26 -10.86
C ILE A 76 -9.66 -27.98 -11.85
N VAL A 77 -9.71 -27.59 -13.13
CA VAL A 77 -8.88 -28.20 -14.19
C VAL A 77 -7.39 -28.08 -13.87
N GLY A 78 -6.92 -26.89 -13.47
CA GLY A 78 -5.53 -26.69 -13.08
C GLY A 78 -5.12 -27.53 -11.87
N GLY A 79 -6.06 -27.82 -10.95
CA GLY A 79 -5.80 -28.74 -9.85
C GLY A 79 -5.71 -30.21 -10.28
N VAL A 80 -6.51 -30.62 -11.27
CA VAL A 80 -6.48 -32.00 -11.82
C VAL A 80 -5.21 -32.25 -12.63
N ILE A 81 -4.74 -31.26 -13.41
CA ILE A 81 -3.50 -31.36 -14.19
C ILE A 81 -2.28 -31.49 -13.27
N ASN A 82 -2.30 -30.81 -12.13
CA ASN A 82 -1.23 -30.83 -11.13
C ASN A 82 -1.41 -31.95 -10.08
N LEU A 83 -2.02 -33.07 -10.46
CA LEU A 83 -2.07 -34.24 -9.59
C LEU A 83 -0.72 -34.96 -9.58
N PRO A 84 -0.30 -35.53 -8.43
CA PRO A 84 1.00 -36.23 -8.30
C PRO A 84 1.13 -37.46 -9.20
N PHE A 85 0.04 -37.92 -9.83
CA PHE A 85 0.04 -39.05 -10.77
C PHE A 85 0.05 -38.61 -12.24
N VAL A 86 -0.13 -37.31 -12.52
CA VAL A 86 -0.31 -36.75 -13.88
C VAL A 86 0.78 -35.71 -14.22
N LEU A 87 1.42 -35.09 -13.21
CA LEU A 87 2.65 -34.24 -13.20
C LEU A 87 3.08 -33.57 -14.52
N THR A 88 2.12 -33.08 -15.30
CA THR A 88 2.37 -32.64 -16.68
C THR A 88 2.95 -31.23 -16.74
N LEU A 89 2.73 -30.44 -15.68
CA LEU A 89 3.23 -29.07 -15.56
C LEU A 89 4.66 -29.02 -15.05
N ASP A 90 5.04 -29.90 -14.14
CA ASP A 90 6.37 -29.92 -13.56
C ASP A 90 7.41 -30.33 -14.62
N HIS A 91 7.14 -31.39 -15.38
CA HIS A 91 7.94 -31.78 -16.54
C HIS A 91 7.95 -30.74 -17.67
N TRP A 92 6.86 -29.97 -17.84
CA TRP A 92 6.82 -28.90 -18.84
C TRP A 92 7.71 -27.71 -18.45
N LEU A 93 7.85 -27.45 -17.15
CA LEU A 93 8.65 -26.35 -16.61
C LEU A 93 10.11 -26.72 -16.35
N GLU A 94 10.42 -28.00 -16.23
CA GLU A 94 11.77 -28.56 -16.03
C GLU A 94 12.89 -27.90 -16.88
N PRO A 95 12.68 -27.56 -18.18
CA PRO A 95 13.70 -26.88 -18.99
C PRO A 95 14.09 -25.47 -18.50
N VAL A 96 13.23 -24.82 -17.73
CA VAL A 96 13.42 -23.44 -17.24
C VAL A 96 13.91 -23.43 -15.80
N ILE A 97 13.44 -24.39 -14.98
CA ILE A 97 13.68 -24.39 -13.53
C ILE A 97 14.77 -25.39 -13.09
N GLY A 98 15.16 -26.33 -13.97
CA GLY A 98 16.14 -27.39 -13.70
C GLY A 98 15.51 -28.64 -13.07
N GLU A 99 16.27 -29.76 -13.04
CA GLU A 99 15.82 -31.01 -12.42
C GLU A 99 15.55 -30.81 -10.92
N HIS A 100 14.32 -31.10 -10.51
CA HIS A 100 13.94 -31.15 -9.10
C HIS A 100 14.11 -32.59 -8.61
N HIS A 101 14.84 -32.79 -7.51
CA HIS A 101 14.86 -34.11 -6.87
C HIS A 101 13.45 -34.42 -6.39
N GLU A 102 12.80 -35.40 -7.04
CA GLU A 102 11.50 -35.87 -6.59
C GLU A 102 11.62 -36.35 -5.13
N ALA A 103 10.86 -35.71 -4.24
CA ALA A 103 10.69 -36.23 -2.90
C ALA A 103 10.09 -37.62 -3.02
N ALA A 104 10.57 -38.58 -2.22
CA ALA A 104 10.02 -39.93 -2.27
C ALA A 104 8.48 -39.87 -2.15
N LEU A 105 7.75 -40.59 -3.01
CA LEU A 105 6.27 -40.59 -3.07
C LEU A 105 5.59 -40.73 -1.68
N VAL A 106 6.26 -41.40 -0.75
CA VAL A 106 5.82 -41.53 0.65
C VAL A 106 5.80 -40.19 1.37
N ILE A 107 6.83 -39.35 1.20
CA ILE A 107 6.94 -38.01 1.80
C ILE A 107 5.87 -37.08 1.21
N GLU A 108 5.66 -37.13 -0.10
CA GLU A 108 4.59 -36.35 -0.74
C GLU A 108 3.21 -36.75 -0.23
N LEU A 109 2.92 -38.05 -0.17
CA LEU A 109 1.63 -38.53 0.33
C LEU A 109 1.41 -38.18 1.81
N LEU A 110 2.47 -38.22 2.63
CA LEU A 110 2.43 -37.76 4.02
C LEU A 110 2.20 -36.25 4.10
N GLY A 111 2.86 -35.46 3.26
CA GLY A 111 2.66 -34.00 3.13
C GLY A 111 1.21 -33.66 2.81
N ILE A 112 0.66 -34.26 1.75
CA ILE A 112 -0.73 -34.12 1.33
C ILE A 112 -1.68 -34.45 2.48
N THR A 113 -1.46 -35.60 3.14
CA THR A 113 -2.32 -36.05 4.24
C THR A 113 -2.28 -35.06 5.41
N LEU A 114 -1.10 -34.60 5.79
CA LEU A 114 -0.94 -33.63 6.87
C LEU A 114 -1.56 -32.27 6.53
N SER A 115 -1.40 -31.81 5.29
CA SER A 115 -2.04 -30.59 4.80
C SER A 115 -3.57 -30.68 4.81
N ILE A 116 -4.15 -31.83 4.44
CA ILE A 116 -5.60 -32.08 4.56
C ILE A 116 -6.02 -32.02 6.03
N VAL A 117 -5.29 -32.68 6.93
CA VAL A 117 -5.58 -32.65 8.38
C VAL A 117 -5.55 -31.22 8.91
N ILE A 118 -4.56 -30.42 8.54
CA ILE A 118 -4.46 -29.00 8.93
C ILE A 118 -5.65 -28.20 8.42
N ALA A 119 -6.03 -28.38 7.15
CA ALA A 119 -7.16 -27.68 6.54
C ALA A 119 -8.51 -28.06 7.20
N VAL A 120 -8.74 -29.35 7.44
CA VAL A 120 -9.93 -29.85 8.14
C VAL A 120 -9.96 -29.35 9.57
N PHE A 121 -8.83 -29.36 10.28
CA PHE A 121 -8.74 -28.82 11.63
C PHE A 121 -9.06 -27.32 11.65
N GLY A 122 -8.52 -26.54 10.72
CA GLY A 122 -8.83 -25.12 10.58
C GLY A 122 -10.31 -24.84 10.29
N PHE A 123 -10.95 -25.66 9.44
CA PHE A 123 -12.39 -25.62 9.19
C PHE A 123 -13.20 -25.90 10.47
N LEU A 124 -12.89 -26.98 11.18
CA LEU A 124 -13.58 -27.36 12.42
C LEU A 124 -13.41 -26.29 13.50
N MET A 125 -12.20 -25.75 13.65
CA MET A 125 -11.88 -24.67 14.57
C MET A 125 -12.69 -23.40 14.25
N ALA A 126 -12.72 -22.98 12.98
CA ALA A 126 -13.49 -21.82 12.55
C ALA A 126 -14.99 -22.02 12.79
N ARG A 127 -15.53 -23.22 12.51
CA ARG A 127 -16.93 -23.55 12.75
C ARG A 127 -17.27 -23.50 14.25
N ALA A 128 -16.42 -24.08 15.08
CA ALA A 128 -16.61 -24.11 16.53
C ALA A 128 -16.57 -22.69 17.14
N LEU A 129 -15.65 -21.83 16.69
CA LEU A 129 -15.52 -20.45 17.16
C LEU A 129 -16.64 -19.53 16.68
N TYR A 130 -16.96 -19.55 15.38
CA TYR A 130 -17.78 -18.51 14.76
C TYR A 130 -19.24 -18.88 14.54
N LEU A 131 -19.59 -20.17 14.38
CA LEU A 131 -20.99 -20.60 14.18
C LEU A 131 -21.62 -21.16 15.45
N ARG A 132 -20.85 -21.91 16.24
CA ARG A 132 -21.38 -22.63 17.40
C ARG A 132 -20.99 -22.04 18.75
N HIS A 133 -20.06 -21.08 18.77
CA HIS A 133 -19.57 -20.44 20.00
C HIS A 133 -19.19 -21.45 21.09
N GLU A 134 -18.45 -22.50 20.69
CA GLU A 134 -18.10 -23.61 21.58
C GLU A 134 -16.97 -23.21 22.54
N LYS A 135 -17.19 -23.35 23.84
CA LYS A 135 -16.26 -22.90 24.91
C LYS A 135 -14.86 -23.52 24.83
N TRP A 136 -14.72 -24.74 24.30
CA TRP A 136 -13.40 -25.37 24.17
C TRP A 136 -12.54 -24.67 23.13
N ALA A 137 -13.14 -24.20 22.04
CA ALA A 137 -12.43 -23.49 20.97
C ALA A 137 -12.03 -22.09 21.45
N GLU A 138 -12.91 -21.42 22.21
CA GLU A 138 -12.58 -20.14 22.85
C GLU A 138 -11.40 -20.27 23.81
N ARG A 139 -11.35 -21.32 24.64
CA ARG A 139 -10.21 -21.58 25.54
C ARG A 139 -8.90 -21.81 24.79
N LEU A 140 -8.93 -22.51 23.65
CA LEU A 140 -7.74 -22.68 22.81
C LEU A 140 -7.30 -21.36 22.16
N ALA A 141 -8.23 -20.45 21.87
CA ALA A 141 -7.94 -19.15 21.28
C ALA A 141 -7.51 -18.09 22.32
N GLN A 142 -7.82 -18.26 23.60
CA GLN A 142 -7.54 -17.28 24.67
C GLN A 142 -6.09 -16.77 24.69
N PRO A 143 -5.04 -17.62 24.63
CA PRO A 143 -3.65 -17.15 24.63
C PRO A 143 -3.33 -16.20 23.49
N PHE A 144 -3.97 -16.39 22.33
CA PHE A 144 -3.76 -15.58 21.13
C PHE A 144 -4.55 -14.26 21.17
N THR A 145 -5.36 -14.01 22.21
CA THR A 145 -6.10 -12.74 22.36
C THR A 145 -5.17 -11.54 22.50
N ALA A 146 -3.97 -11.72 23.09
CA ALA A 146 -2.97 -10.68 23.16
C ALA A 146 -2.49 -10.21 21.77
N LEU A 147 -2.43 -11.13 20.79
CA LEU A 147 -2.05 -10.82 19.41
C LEU A 147 -3.19 -10.17 18.61
N ARG A 148 -4.43 -10.16 19.14
CA ARG A 148 -5.58 -9.57 18.45
C ARG A 148 -5.43 -8.07 18.27
N SER A 149 -4.95 -7.35 19.29
CA SER A 149 -4.81 -5.89 19.22
C SER A 149 -3.78 -5.46 18.17
N PRO A 150 -2.55 -6.02 18.13
CA PRO A 150 -1.60 -5.75 17.04
C PRO A 150 -2.13 -6.16 15.66
N ALA A 151 -2.76 -7.34 15.54
CA ALA A 151 -3.29 -7.82 14.27
C ALA A 151 -4.42 -6.92 13.73
N GLN A 152 -5.23 -6.31 14.61
CA GLN A 152 -6.26 -5.34 14.23
C GLN A 152 -5.72 -4.01 13.71
N HIS A 153 -4.50 -3.63 14.12
CA HIS A 153 -3.80 -2.43 13.65
C HIS A 153 -2.81 -2.75 12.51
N GLY A 154 -2.97 -3.88 11.81
CA GLY A 154 -2.06 -4.25 10.71
C GLY A 154 -0.61 -4.38 11.16
N TRP A 155 -0.39 -4.91 12.37
CA TRP A 155 0.93 -4.98 13.01
C TRP A 155 1.61 -3.62 13.25
N TYR A 156 0.82 -2.54 13.29
CA TYR A 156 1.29 -1.15 13.41
C TYR A 156 2.22 -0.70 12.27
N VAL A 157 2.25 -1.44 11.15
CA VAL A 157 3.08 -1.08 9.99
C VAL A 157 2.60 0.22 9.37
N ASP A 158 1.29 0.38 9.23
CA ASP A 158 0.67 1.59 8.70
C ASP A 158 0.89 2.80 9.62
N ASP A 159 0.72 2.61 10.93
CA ASP A 159 0.94 3.66 11.93
C ASP A 159 2.40 4.11 11.96
N PHE A 160 3.32 3.16 11.89
CA PHE A 160 4.75 3.42 11.78
C PHE A 160 5.06 4.19 10.50
N TYR A 161 4.60 3.71 9.34
CA TYR A 161 4.83 4.38 8.07
C TYR A 161 4.25 5.80 8.06
N HIS A 162 3.05 5.96 8.60
CA HIS A 162 2.40 7.26 8.71
C HIS A 162 3.18 8.22 9.63
N ALA A 163 3.69 7.72 10.76
CA ALA A 163 4.43 8.52 11.73
C ALA A 163 5.84 8.92 11.25
N PHE A 164 6.56 7.99 10.61
CA PHE A 164 7.97 8.17 10.26
C PHE A 164 8.21 8.60 8.82
N VAL A 165 7.29 8.31 7.90
CA VAL A 165 7.42 8.68 6.48
C VAL A 165 6.44 9.79 6.13
N VAL A 166 5.14 9.57 6.36
CA VAL A 166 4.11 10.50 5.87
C VAL A 166 4.09 11.83 6.62
N LYS A 167 4.09 11.82 7.96
CA LYS A 167 4.03 13.04 8.78
C LYS A 167 5.24 13.96 8.54
N PRO A 168 6.49 13.49 8.53
CA PRO A 168 7.64 14.37 8.28
C PRO A 168 7.60 14.99 6.88
N ILE A 169 7.27 14.21 5.85
CA ILE A 169 7.14 14.72 4.48
C ILE A 169 6.06 15.79 4.40
N LYS A 170 4.89 15.56 5.01
CA LYS A 170 3.81 16.56 5.09
C LYS A 170 4.22 17.81 5.87
N ALA A 171 4.97 17.66 6.96
CA ALA A 171 5.44 18.79 7.75
C ALA A 171 6.42 19.67 6.97
N VAL A 172 7.35 19.05 6.23
CA VAL A 172 8.26 19.77 5.32
C VAL A 172 7.48 20.49 4.23
N GLY A 173 6.51 19.81 3.59
CA GLY A 173 5.64 20.43 2.59
C GLY A 173 4.84 21.62 3.15
N ALA A 174 4.30 21.49 4.35
CA ALA A 174 3.58 22.57 5.03
C ALA A 174 4.50 23.75 5.38
N TRP A 175 5.76 23.50 5.72
CA TRP A 175 6.74 24.57 5.94
C TRP A 175 7.07 25.33 4.65
N PHE A 176 7.23 24.63 3.53
CA PHE A 176 7.41 25.28 2.23
C PHE A 176 6.21 26.16 1.87
N ALA A 177 4.99 25.64 2.02
CA ALA A 177 3.78 26.38 1.69
C ALA A 177 3.49 27.55 2.66
N GLY A 178 3.76 27.38 3.96
CA GLY A 178 3.40 28.36 4.99
C GLY A 178 4.45 29.43 5.25
N PHE A 179 5.73 29.11 5.05
CA PHE A 179 6.84 30.02 5.34
C PHE A 179 7.61 30.40 4.09
N PHE A 180 8.07 29.42 3.32
CA PHE A 180 9.01 29.68 2.22
C PHE A 180 8.33 30.46 1.09
N ASP A 181 7.16 30.02 0.62
CA ASP A 181 6.46 30.67 -0.48
C ASP A 181 6.03 32.11 -0.13
N PRO A 182 5.28 32.37 0.98
CA PRO A 182 4.75 33.71 1.23
C PRO A 182 5.80 34.71 1.74
N LYS A 183 6.88 34.25 2.38
CA LYS A 183 7.89 35.17 2.94
C LYS A 183 9.11 35.33 2.07
N VAL A 184 9.55 34.27 1.39
CA VAL A 184 10.76 34.32 0.58
C VAL A 184 10.40 34.67 -0.86
N ILE A 185 9.48 33.92 -1.47
CA ILE A 185 9.13 34.11 -2.88
C ILE A 185 8.29 35.39 -3.04
N ASP A 186 7.12 35.45 -2.40
CA ASP A 186 6.27 36.64 -2.46
C ASP A 186 6.95 37.87 -1.86
N GLY A 187 7.73 37.69 -0.79
CA GLY A 187 8.50 38.77 -0.17
C GLY A 187 9.54 39.36 -1.12
N ALA A 188 10.27 38.53 -1.87
CA ALA A 188 11.22 39.00 -2.87
C ALA A 188 10.52 39.76 -4.01
N VAL A 189 9.41 39.21 -4.52
CA VAL A 189 8.64 39.84 -5.61
C VAL A 189 8.05 41.18 -5.18
N ASN A 190 7.40 41.22 -4.01
CA ASN A 190 6.83 42.46 -3.47
C ASN A 190 7.92 43.49 -3.15
N GLY A 191 9.09 43.04 -2.66
CA GLY A 191 10.23 43.90 -2.38
C GLY A 191 10.74 44.64 -3.62
N VAL A 192 10.79 43.97 -4.78
CA VAL A 192 11.12 44.64 -6.05
C VAL A 192 10.11 45.73 -6.37
N GLY A 193 8.82 45.46 -6.17
CA GLY A 193 7.76 46.46 -6.33
C GLY A 193 7.91 47.66 -5.40
N THR A 194 8.19 47.44 -4.12
CA THR A 194 8.40 48.50 -3.12
C THR A 194 9.59 49.38 -3.49
N VAL A 195 10.72 48.79 -3.88
CA VAL A 195 11.92 49.54 -4.30
C VAL A 195 11.62 50.45 -5.50
N MET A 196 10.82 49.97 -6.47
CA MET A 196 10.44 50.78 -7.62
C MET A 196 9.49 51.94 -7.25
N LEU A 197 8.55 51.70 -6.34
CA LEU A 197 7.66 52.74 -5.83
C LEU A 197 8.44 53.80 -5.04
N ASP A 198 9.36 53.38 -4.17
CA ASP A 198 10.21 54.28 -3.40
C ASP A 198 11.12 55.12 -4.30
N ALA A 199 11.72 54.51 -5.32
CA ALA A 199 12.51 55.22 -6.33
C ALA A 199 11.66 56.25 -7.08
N GLY A 200 10.44 55.88 -7.48
CA GLY A 200 9.49 56.80 -8.09
C GLY A 200 9.11 57.97 -7.18
N GLU A 201 8.95 57.74 -5.88
CA GLU A 201 8.65 58.79 -4.91
C GLU A 201 9.82 59.76 -4.70
N VAL A 202 11.06 59.27 -4.73
CA VAL A 202 12.27 60.13 -4.72
C VAL A 202 12.30 61.00 -5.97
N VAL A 203 12.07 60.43 -7.16
CA VAL A 203 12.02 61.17 -8.42
C VAL A 203 10.89 62.21 -8.40
N ARG A 204 9.73 61.85 -7.85
CA ARG A 204 8.59 62.76 -7.70
C ARG A 204 8.94 63.98 -6.84
N LYS A 205 9.67 63.78 -5.73
CA LYS A 205 10.08 64.88 -4.83
C LYS A 205 11.07 65.86 -5.48
N LEU A 206 11.82 65.44 -6.50
CA LEU A 206 12.68 66.34 -7.29
C LEU A 206 11.87 67.31 -8.15
N GLN A 207 10.61 67.00 -8.47
CA GLN A 207 9.71 67.90 -9.19
C GLN A 207 8.89 68.76 -8.22
N ASN A 208 9.52 69.82 -7.70
CA ASN A 208 8.91 70.71 -6.70
C ASN A 208 8.11 71.89 -7.30
N GLY A 209 7.99 71.99 -8.64
CA GLY A 209 7.23 73.05 -9.31
C GLY A 209 7.87 74.44 -9.26
N ALA A 210 9.03 74.61 -8.63
CA ALA A 210 9.72 75.89 -8.52
C ALA A 210 10.61 76.15 -9.74
N ILE A 211 10.28 77.19 -10.51
CA ILE A 211 11.00 77.62 -11.73
C ILE A 211 12.53 77.72 -11.53
N PRO A 212 13.06 78.28 -10.41
CA PRO A 212 14.51 78.36 -10.19
C PRO A 212 15.20 76.99 -10.13
N THR A 213 14.54 75.96 -9.57
CA THR A 213 15.09 74.60 -9.49
C THR A 213 15.29 73.99 -10.88
N TYR A 214 14.37 74.24 -11.80
CA TYR A 214 14.47 73.76 -13.19
C TYR A 214 15.56 74.50 -13.97
N ALA A 215 15.70 75.81 -13.77
CA ALA A 215 16.78 76.58 -14.40
C ALA A 215 18.16 76.08 -13.95
N LEU A 216 18.32 75.81 -12.64
CA LEU A 216 19.55 75.26 -12.06
C LEU A 216 19.87 73.87 -12.63
N SER A 217 18.88 72.98 -12.77
CA SER A 217 19.09 71.62 -13.29
C SER A 217 19.48 71.61 -14.76
N ILE A 218 18.88 72.47 -15.60
CA ILE A 218 19.28 72.64 -17.01
C ILE A 218 20.72 73.15 -17.10
N PHE A 219 21.08 74.19 -16.32
CA PHE A 219 22.43 74.74 -16.30
C PHE A 219 23.47 73.68 -15.90
N LEU A 220 23.22 72.93 -14.82
CA LEU A 220 24.08 71.82 -14.40
C LEU A 220 24.20 70.74 -15.47
N GLY A 221 23.11 70.40 -16.16
CA GLY A 221 23.11 69.44 -17.26
C GLY A 221 24.00 69.89 -18.42
N VAL A 222 23.91 71.16 -18.84
CA VAL A 222 24.77 71.72 -19.89
C VAL A 222 26.24 71.70 -19.49
N VAL A 223 26.57 72.13 -18.27
CA VAL A 223 27.95 72.09 -17.75
C VAL A 223 28.49 70.66 -17.71
N ALA A 224 27.69 69.70 -17.23
CA ALA A 224 28.09 68.30 -17.15
C ALA A 224 28.36 67.70 -18.54
N VAL A 225 27.52 67.98 -19.54
CA VAL A 225 27.73 67.53 -20.93
C VAL A 225 29.01 68.13 -21.51
N LEU A 226 29.24 69.44 -21.30
CA LEU A 226 30.47 70.10 -21.77
C LEU A 226 31.72 69.50 -21.11
N LEU A 227 31.68 69.23 -19.81
CA LEU A 227 32.78 68.57 -19.10
C LEU A 227 33.00 67.15 -19.62
N TYR A 228 31.94 66.37 -19.82
CA TYR A 228 32.04 65.03 -20.40
C TYR A 228 32.75 65.08 -21.76
N PHE A 229 32.33 65.97 -22.66
CA PHE A 229 33.00 66.12 -23.96
C PHE A 229 34.45 66.58 -23.83
N LEU A 230 34.78 67.41 -22.85
CA LEU A 230 36.14 67.92 -22.65
C LEU A 230 37.10 66.89 -22.02
N PHE A 231 36.56 65.89 -21.31
CA PHE A 231 37.35 64.82 -20.69
C PHE A 231 37.34 63.51 -21.50
N VAL A 232 36.36 63.31 -22.38
CA VAL A 232 36.21 62.09 -23.21
C VAL A 232 36.67 62.31 -24.66
N ALA A 233 36.72 63.55 -25.15
CA ALA A 233 37.41 63.91 -26.39
C ALA A 233 38.87 64.28 -26.12
#